data_AF-A0AAF5DHC1-F1
#
_entry.id   AF-A0AAF5DHC1-F1
#
_cell.length_a   1.000
_cell.length_b   1.000
_cell.length_c   1.000
_cell.angle_alpha   90.00
_cell.angle_beta   90.00
_cell.angle_gamma   90.00
#
_symmetry.space_group_name_H-M   'P 1'
#
loop_
_entity.id
_entity.type
_entity.pdbx_description
1 polymer ?
#
loop_
_entity_poly.entity_id
_entity_poly.type
_entity_poly.pdbx_seq_one_letter_code
_entity_poly.pdbx_strand_id
1 'polypeptide(L)'
;MVHESRRFLANRSKKIPAPLWSYEFFCQNHGDMMSCIIMFAIIGLMFNLTNPISSLFLLPQYNETIVSPTATNKTEIVYATGLYDIPNFIFYSIVWITIHALIQEYVLDKIQRKYHLSRTSMSKFFESGHFFIFFAYSTLHSFSIIYENNYIYNLSQMWINYPQNHRKIGINIKMFYLLQISYWIHQFPCFFFHKVKRDEIPTRCAYSAAYLLLIIASYYMNFTKCATLLLFLQYLILTLYHYGRISLLLGKKKKACIIFTTYNILFIITKIISFSVTIYTFGNGLDANENNNDKEGNFNTKKKR
;
A
#
# COMPACT_ATOMS: atom_id res chain seq x y z
N MET A 1 48.03 -32.69 -10.61
CA MET A 1 46.63 -32.22 -10.82
C MET A 1 45.83 -31.95 -9.54
N VAL A 2 45.99 -32.68 -8.44
CA VAL A 2 45.17 -32.47 -7.22
C VAL A 2 45.45 -31.12 -6.50
N HIS A 3 46.62 -30.52 -6.71
CA HIS A 3 47.00 -29.28 -6.02
C HIS A 3 46.43 -28.00 -6.66
N GLU A 4 46.06 -28.03 -7.94
CA GLU A 4 45.52 -26.86 -8.65
C GLU A 4 44.03 -26.65 -8.38
N SER A 5 43.25 -27.73 -8.20
CA SER A 5 41.82 -27.63 -7.92
C SER A 5 41.51 -26.91 -6.59
N ARG A 6 42.38 -27.03 -5.58
CA ARG A 6 42.24 -26.30 -4.31
C ARG A 6 42.46 -24.80 -4.46
N ARG A 7 43.32 -24.35 -5.39
CA ARG A 7 43.56 -22.91 -5.64
C ARG A 7 42.38 -22.25 -6.35
N PHE A 8 41.70 -22.97 -7.25
CA PHE A 8 40.50 -22.43 -7.91
C PHE A 8 39.31 -22.24 -6.95
N LEU A 9 39.23 -23.02 -5.86
CA LEU A 9 38.19 -22.83 -4.83
C LEU A 9 38.48 -21.65 -3.89
N ALA A 10 39.75 -21.35 -3.61
CA ALA A 10 40.16 -20.26 -2.73
C ALA A 10 39.99 -18.87 -3.35
N ASN A 11 40.03 -18.76 -4.68
CA ASN A 11 39.89 -17.49 -5.41
C ASN A 11 38.44 -17.14 -5.78
N ARG A 12 37.44 -17.83 -5.24
CA ARG A 12 36.17 -17.14 -5.00
C ARG A 12 36.47 -16.11 -3.93
N SER A 13 36.92 -14.94 -4.36
CA SER A 13 37.01 -13.72 -3.58
C SER A 13 35.74 -13.64 -2.74
N LYS A 14 35.83 -14.07 -1.48
CA LYS A 14 34.85 -13.69 -0.48
C LYS A 14 34.92 -12.17 -0.54
N LYS A 15 33.89 -11.53 -1.11
CA LYS A 15 33.78 -10.08 -1.00
C LYS A 15 34.06 -9.78 0.45
N ILE A 16 35.09 -8.97 0.71
CA ILE A 16 35.43 -8.54 2.06
C ILE A 16 34.11 -8.02 2.63
N PRO A 17 33.61 -8.60 3.74
CA PRO A 17 32.35 -8.15 4.30
C PRO A 17 32.45 -6.65 4.52
N ALA A 18 31.40 -5.93 4.11
CA ALA A 18 31.39 -4.48 4.25
C ALA A 18 31.64 -4.14 5.73
N PRO A 19 32.42 -3.09 6.04
CA PRO A 19 32.72 -2.76 7.42
C PRO A 19 31.43 -2.57 8.21
N LEU A 20 31.44 -3.00 9.47
CA LEU A 20 30.32 -2.78 10.40
C LEU A 20 29.98 -1.28 10.38
N TRP A 21 28.69 -0.96 10.28
CA TRP A 21 28.16 0.42 10.15
C TRP A 21 28.38 1.13 8.82
N SER A 22 28.95 0.48 7.81
CA SER A 22 28.98 1.05 6.47
C SER A 22 27.57 1.13 5.87
N TYR A 23 27.34 2.13 5.01
CA TYR A 23 26.10 2.25 4.24
C TYR A 23 25.79 0.96 3.45
N GLU A 24 26.83 0.24 2.99
CA GLU A 24 26.66 -1.03 2.29
C GLU A 24 26.15 -2.15 3.20
N PHE A 25 26.65 -2.21 4.44
CA PHE A 25 26.17 -3.17 5.44
C PHE A 25 24.69 -2.94 5.73
N PHE A 26 24.27 -1.69 5.94
CA PHE A 26 22.86 -1.35 6.12
C PHE A 26 22.00 -1.76 4.92
N CYS A 27 22.45 -1.46 3.70
CA CYS A 27 21.70 -1.85 2.49
C CYS A 27 21.58 -3.36 2.33
N GLN A 28 22.59 -4.14 2.72
CA GLN A 28 22.55 -5.60 2.57
C GLN A 28 21.67 -6.26 3.63
N ASN A 29 21.74 -5.80 4.88
CA ASN A 29 21.07 -6.43 6.03
C ASN A 29 19.79 -5.71 6.47
N HIS A 30 19.26 -4.77 5.68
CA HIS A 30 18.09 -3.96 6.06
C HIS A 30 16.87 -4.83 6.38
N GLY A 31 16.63 -5.92 5.63
CA GLY A 31 15.51 -6.83 5.89
C GLY A 31 15.57 -7.48 7.28
N ASP A 32 16.74 -7.98 7.67
CA ASP A 32 16.96 -8.60 8.99
C ASP A 32 16.87 -7.56 10.11
N MET A 33 17.45 -6.38 9.91
CA MET A 33 17.39 -5.29 10.88
C MET A 33 15.95 -4.84 11.15
N MET A 34 15.14 -4.67 10.11
CA MET A 34 13.71 -4.32 10.26
C MET A 34 12.93 -5.46 10.91
N SER A 35 13.26 -6.72 10.59
CA SER A 35 12.66 -7.90 11.23
C SER A 35 12.95 -7.95 12.73
N CYS A 36 14.16 -7.60 13.16
CA CYS A 36 14.49 -7.45 14.59
C CYS A 36 13.65 -6.38 15.26
N ILE A 37 13.45 -5.21 14.64
CA ILE A 37 12.61 -4.13 15.18
C ILE A 37 11.15 -4.61 15.35
N ILE A 38 10.61 -5.29 14.34
CA ILE A 38 9.26 -5.88 14.40
C ILE A 38 9.17 -6.90 15.54
N MET A 39 10.16 -7.78 15.67
CA MET A 39 10.22 -8.79 16.72
C MET A 39 10.23 -8.15 18.11
N PHE A 40 11.02 -7.10 18.32
CA PHE A 40 11.02 -6.37 19.60
C PHE A 40 9.66 -5.75 19.92
N ALA A 41 8.98 -5.17 18.93
CA ALA A 41 7.66 -4.58 19.14
C ALA A 41 6.58 -5.65 19.45
N ILE A 42 6.65 -6.81 18.80
CA ILE A 42 5.75 -7.94 19.08
C ILE A 42 6.00 -8.51 20.48
N ILE A 43 7.26 -8.77 20.84
CA ILE A 43 7.64 -9.23 22.19
C ILE A 43 7.21 -8.20 23.24
N GLY A 44 7.30 -6.91 22.91
CA GLY A 44 6.86 -5.83 23.78
C GLY A 44 5.37 -5.89 24.16
N LEU A 45 4.50 -6.52 23.36
CA LEU A 45 3.10 -6.77 23.75
C LEU A 45 2.96 -7.81 24.87
N MET A 46 3.92 -8.73 25.02
CA MET A 46 3.84 -9.84 25.96
C MET A 46 4.09 -9.41 27.41
N PHE A 47 4.85 -8.33 27.62
CA PHE A 47 5.18 -7.83 28.96
C PHE A 47 4.30 -6.64 29.35
N ASN A 48 3.71 -6.69 30.55
CA ASN A 48 2.82 -5.64 31.05
C ASN A 48 3.44 -4.23 31.03
N LEU A 49 4.75 -4.11 31.29
CA LEU A 49 5.46 -2.82 31.31
C LEU A 49 5.57 -2.19 29.91
N THR A 50 5.79 -3.00 28.87
CA THR A 50 6.05 -2.53 27.49
C THR A 50 4.83 -2.59 26.59
N ASN A 51 3.78 -3.30 26.99
CA ASN A 51 2.53 -3.43 26.25
C ASN A 51 1.88 -2.07 25.88
N PRO A 52 1.71 -1.08 26.78
CA PRO A 52 1.07 0.19 26.40
C PRO A 52 1.85 0.95 25.31
N ILE A 53 3.18 0.81 25.27
CA ILE A 53 4.00 1.41 24.23
C ILE A 53 3.87 0.62 22.93
N SER A 54 3.95 -0.71 23.01
CA SER A 54 3.94 -1.59 21.83
C SER A 54 2.58 -1.61 21.12
N SER A 55 1.49 -1.57 21.89
CA SER A 55 0.13 -1.52 21.38
C SER A 55 -0.17 -0.25 20.58
N LEU A 56 0.49 0.88 20.87
CA LEU A 56 0.39 2.12 20.09
C LEU A 56 0.85 1.95 18.63
N PHE A 57 1.83 1.08 18.39
CA PHE A 57 2.41 0.82 17.07
C PHE A 57 1.73 -0.34 16.33
N LEU A 58 1.19 -1.32 17.05
CA LEU A 58 0.66 -2.56 16.48
C LEU A 58 -0.85 -2.56 16.31
N LEU A 59 -1.59 -1.91 17.21
CA LEU A 59 -3.05 -1.97 17.21
C LEU A 59 -3.65 -0.71 16.58
N PRO A 60 -4.69 -0.85 15.74
CA PRO A 60 -5.45 0.29 15.25
C PRO A 60 -6.01 1.12 16.41
N GLN A 61 -5.77 2.43 16.36
CA GLN A 61 -6.19 3.35 17.42
C GLN A 61 -7.60 3.88 17.17
N TYR A 62 -8.19 4.47 18.22
CA TYR A 62 -9.52 5.08 18.24
C TYR A 62 -10.68 4.09 18.00
N ASN A 63 -10.70 2.99 18.75
CA ASN A 63 -11.85 2.07 18.74
C ASN A 63 -13.02 2.62 19.56
N GLU A 64 -14.21 2.61 18.99
CA GLU A 64 -15.47 2.95 19.64
C GLU A 64 -16.43 1.75 19.53
N THR A 65 -17.12 1.41 20.61
CA THR A 65 -18.17 0.37 20.60
C THR A 65 -19.53 1.01 20.42
N ILE A 66 -20.24 0.64 19.36
CA ILE A 66 -21.60 1.11 19.10
C ILE A 66 -22.56 -0.06 19.32
N VAL A 67 -23.61 0.19 20.09
CA VAL A 67 -24.73 -0.74 20.23
C VAL A 67 -25.71 -0.45 19.10
N SER A 68 -25.84 -1.38 18.16
CA SER A 68 -26.84 -1.26 17.10
C SER A 68 -28.25 -1.30 17.70
N PRO A 69 -29.15 -0.34 17.41
CA PRO A 69 -30.51 -0.33 17.98
C PRO A 69 -31.45 -1.39 17.38
N THR A 70 -31.00 -2.22 16.44
CA THR A 70 -31.79 -3.32 15.87
C THR A 70 -31.90 -4.50 16.84
N ALA A 71 -32.99 -5.28 16.75
CA ALA A 71 -33.43 -6.30 17.72
C ALA A 71 -32.40 -7.35 18.20
N THR A 72 -31.27 -7.48 17.52
CA THR A 72 -30.09 -8.17 18.05
C THR A 72 -29.13 -7.11 18.55
N ASN A 73 -28.93 -6.98 19.86
CA ASN A 73 -27.93 -6.14 20.53
C ASN A 73 -26.49 -6.48 20.08
N LYS A 74 -26.18 -6.31 18.79
CA LYS A 74 -24.87 -6.56 18.20
C LYS A 74 -24.05 -5.31 18.45
N THR A 75 -23.04 -5.48 19.28
CA THR A 75 -21.98 -4.50 19.48
C THR A 75 -21.08 -4.52 18.26
N GLU A 76 -21.01 -3.40 17.55
CA GLU A 76 -20.09 -3.22 16.43
C GLU A 76 -18.93 -2.34 16.90
N ILE A 77 -17.70 -2.83 16.68
CA ILE A 77 -16.48 -2.07 16.94
C ILE A 77 -16.18 -1.24 15.69
N VAL A 78 -16.30 0.07 15.81
CA VAL A 78 -15.93 1.02 14.76
C VAL A 78 -14.67 1.77 15.16
N TYR A 79 -14.01 2.37 14.19
CA TYR A 79 -12.80 3.14 14.39
C TYR A 79 -12.99 4.56 13.89
N ALA A 80 -12.42 5.52 14.61
CA ALA A 80 -12.28 6.89 14.12
C ALA A 80 -10.88 7.12 13.54
N THR A 81 -10.71 8.23 12.82
CA THR A 81 -9.41 8.68 12.29
C THR A 81 -8.78 9.70 13.23
N GLY A 82 -7.48 9.61 13.49
CA GLY A 82 -6.78 10.63 14.28
C GLY A 82 -5.27 10.53 14.24
N LEU A 83 -4.59 11.47 14.91
CA LEU A 83 -3.13 11.61 14.85
C LEU A 83 -2.36 10.46 15.53
N TYR A 84 -2.97 9.74 16.48
CA TYR A 84 -2.38 8.53 17.06
C TYR A 84 -2.29 7.36 16.07
N ASP A 85 -2.79 7.51 14.83
CA ASP A 85 -2.52 6.55 13.75
C ASP A 85 -1.10 6.71 13.16
N ILE A 86 -0.38 7.81 13.42
CA ILE A 86 0.97 8.05 12.86
C ILE A 86 1.99 6.97 13.28
N PRO A 87 2.10 6.58 14.56
CA PRO A 87 2.93 5.46 14.98
C PRO A 87 2.61 4.16 14.23
N ASN A 88 1.32 3.85 14.04
CA ASN A 88 0.90 2.69 13.23
C ASN A 88 1.42 2.81 11.80
N PHE A 89 1.30 3.98 11.16
CA PHE A 89 1.80 4.17 9.80
C PHE A 89 3.30 3.86 9.69
N ILE A 90 4.09 4.31 10.66
CA ILE A 90 5.54 4.06 10.71
C ILE A 90 5.83 2.57 10.92
N PHE A 91 5.17 1.93 11.90
CA PHE A 91 5.37 0.53 12.19
C PHE A 91 5.03 -0.38 11.00
N TYR A 92 3.86 -0.19 10.39
CA TYR A 92 3.49 -0.95 9.20
C TYR A 92 4.39 -0.63 8.00
N SER A 93 5.02 0.55 7.94
CA SER A 93 6.04 0.83 6.91
C SER A 93 7.28 -0.04 7.10
N ILE A 94 7.70 -0.27 8.35
CA ILE A 94 8.79 -1.21 8.69
C ILE A 94 8.41 -2.63 8.28
N VAL A 95 7.18 -3.06 8.57
CA VAL A 95 6.64 -4.35 8.11
C VAL A 95 6.70 -4.47 6.58
N TRP A 96 6.32 -3.42 5.85
CA TRP A 96 6.42 -3.40 4.39
C TRP A 96 7.87 -3.47 3.88
N ILE A 97 8.83 -2.80 4.54
CA ILE A 97 10.26 -2.91 4.19
C ILE A 97 10.73 -4.37 4.31
N THR A 98 10.39 -5.05 5.41
CA THR A 98 10.70 -6.47 5.61
C THR A 98 10.05 -7.33 4.53
N ILE A 99 8.75 -7.16 4.28
CA ILE A 99 8.03 -7.92 3.25
C ILE A 99 8.63 -7.68 1.86
N HIS A 100 9.01 -6.44 1.53
CA HIS A 100 9.66 -6.11 0.26
C HIS A 100 10.99 -6.85 0.11
N ALA A 101 11.83 -6.84 1.14
CA ALA A 101 13.10 -7.55 1.14
C ALA A 101 12.89 -9.06 0.91
N LEU A 102 11.92 -9.67 1.60
CA LEU A 102 11.56 -11.09 1.44
C LEU A 102 11.05 -11.41 0.02
N ILE A 103 10.15 -10.57 -0.51
CA ILE A 103 9.63 -10.72 -1.88
C ILE A 103 10.77 -10.64 -2.89
N GLN A 104 11.70 -9.71 -2.71
CA GLN A 104 12.82 -9.54 -3.61
C GLN A 104 13.71 -10.78 -3.63
N GLU A 105 14.17 -11.23 -2.45
CA GLU A 105 15.08 -12.38 -2.34
C GLU A 105 14.44 -13.71 -2.75
N TYR A 106 13.22 -13.99 -2.27
CA TYR A 106 12.62 -15.31 -2.43
C TYR A 106 11.75 -15.46 -3.68
N VAL A 107 11.26 -14.36 -4.26
CA VAL A 107 10.38 -14.40 -5.44
C VAL A 107 11.09 -13.80 -6.64
N LEU A 108 11.43 -12.50 -6.58
CA LEU A 108 11.89 -11.78 -7.77
C LEU A 108 13.27 -12.23 -8.23
N ASP A 109 14.23 -12.42 -7.32
CA ASP A 109 15.58 -12.90 -7.63
C ASP A 109 15.58 -14.33 -8.18
N LYS A 110 14.65 -15.19 -7.72
CA LYS A 110 14.48 -16.54 -8.27
C LYS A 110 13.97 -16.50 -9.70
N ILE A 111 12.97 -15.65 -9.98
CA ILE A 111 12.44 -15.47 -11.33
C ILE A 111 13.51 -14.87 -12.25
N GLN A 112 14.22 -13.84 -11.79
CA GLN A 112 15.27 -13.18 -12.56
C GLN A 112 16.40 -14.14 -12.93
N ARG A 113 16.87 -14.98 -11.98
CA ARG A 113 17.87 -16.02 -12.24
C ARG A 113 17.39 -17.06 -13.24
N LYS A 114 16.13 -17.46 -13.18
CA LYS A 114 15.53 -18.44 -14.10
C LYS A 114 15.47 -17.94 -15.54
N TYR A 115 15.22 -16.65 -15.76
CA TYR A 115 15.05 -16.07 -17.10
C TYR A 115 16.27 -15.28 -17.59
N HIS A 116 17.40 -15.29 -16.86
CA HIS A 116 18.66 -14.63 -17.23
C HIS A 116 18.48 -13.19 -17.76
N LEU A 117 17.70 -12.38 -17.05
CA LEU A 117 17.40 -11.01 -17.48
C LEU A 117 18.66 -10.14 -17.55
N SER A 118 18.72 -9.28 -18.56
CA SER A 118 19.82 -8.32 -18.72
C SER A 118 19.89 -7.33 -17.56
N ARG A 119 21.09 -6.84 -17.24
CA ARG A 119 21.31 -5.86 -16.15
C ARG A 119 20.47 -4.58 -16.31
N THR A 120 20.23 -4.15 -17.55
CA THR A 120 19.40 -2.97 -17.86
C THR A 120 17.90 -3.22 -17.67
N SER A 121 17.44 -4.45 -17.91
CA SER A 121 16.04 -4.85 -17.72
C SER A 121 15.72 -5.22 -16.27
N MET A 122 16.74 -5.61 -15.50
CA MET A 122 16.64 -6.06 -14.12
C MET A 122 16.00 -5.01 -13.20
N SER A 123 16.45 -3.75 -13.26
CA SER A 123 15.87 -2.68 -12.42
C SER A 123 14.38 -2.45 -12.70
N LYS A 124 13.99 -2.43 -13.98
CA LYS A 124 12.58 -2.29 -14.42
C LYS A 124 11.74 -3.50 -14.02
N PHE A 125 12.33 -4.69 -14.01
CA PHE A 125 11.68 -5.92 -13.59
C PHE A 125 11.40 -5.90 -12.09
N PHE A 126 12.36 -5.54 -11.24
CA PHE A 126 12.12 -5.45 -9.79
C PHE A 126 11.11 -4.38 -9.42
N GLU A 127 11.20 -3.21 -10.05
CA GLU A 127 10.20 -2.15 -9.89
C GLU A 127 8.81 -2.68 -10.24
N SER A 128 8.66 -3.32 -11.41
CA SER A 128 7.35 -3.86 -11.81
C SER A 128 6.90 -5.05 -10.95
N GLY A 129 7.84 -5.85 -10.47
CA GLY A 129 7.60 -7.07 -9.70
C GLY A 129 6.95 -6.81 -8.35
N HIS A 130 7.53 -5.91 -7.55
CA HIS A 130 6.97 -5.57 -6.25
C HIS A 130 5.63 -4.81 -6.41
N PHE A 131 5.53 -3.89 -7.40
CA PHE A 131 4.26 -3.22 -7.71
C PHE A 131 3.16 -4.19 -8.12
N PHE A 132 3.47 -5.20 -8.95
CA PHE A 132 2.49 -6.22 -9.34
C PHE A 132 1.93 -6.95 -8.11
N ILE A 133 2.80 -7.39 -7.20
CA ILE A 133 2.39 -8.13 -6.00
C ILE A 133 1.54 -7.24 -5.10
N PHE A 134 1.97 -6.00 -4.88
CA PHE A 134 1.24 -5.04 -4.05
C PHE A 134 -0.14 -4.69 -4.63
N PHE A 135 -0.22 -4.37 -5.93
CA PHE A 135 -1.49 -4.01 -6.55
C PHE A 135 -2.43 -5.21 -6.64
N ALA A 136 -1.92 -6.41 -6.89
CA ALA A 136 -2.74 -7.62 -6.86
C ALA A 136 -3.34 -7.86 -5.47
N TYR A 137 -2.51 -7.78 -4.42
CA TYR A 137 -2.97 -7.86 -3.03
C TYR A 137 -4.00 -6.77 -2.71
N SER A 138 -3.70 -5.52 -3.05
CA SER A 138 -4.56 -4.37 -2.73
C SER A 138 -5.89 -4.41 -3.48
N THR A 139 -5.89 -4.93 -4.71
CA THR A 139 -7.10 -5.17 -5.50
C THR A 139 -7.99 -6.21 -4.83
N LEU A 140 -7.42 -7.33 -4.39
CA LEU A 140 -8.18 -8.38 -3.69
C LEU A 140 -8.73 -7.87 -2.34
N HIS A 141 -7.93 -7.14 -1.56
CA HIS A 141 -8.35 -6.58 -0.28
C HIS A 141 -9.49 -5.56 -0.46
N SER A 142 -9.33 -4.60 -1.38
CA SER A 142 -10.39 -3.62 -1.66
C SER A 142 -11.65 -4.25 -2.26
N PHE A 143 -11.51 -5.31 -3.07
CA PHE A 143 -12.65 -6.09 -3.55
C PHE A 143 -13.45 -6.71 -2.39
N SER A 144 -12.77 -7.33 -1.41
CA SER A 144 -13.43 -7.89 -0.23
C SER A 144 -14.23 -6.85 0.54
N ILE A 145 -13.69 -5.63 0.71
CA ILE A 145 -14.38 -4.52 1.38
C ILE A 145 -15.61 -4.08 0.58
N ILE A 146 -15.49 -3.94 -0.73
CA ILE A 146 -16.57 -3.54 -1.63
C ILE A 146 -17.70 -4.57 -1.62
N TYR A 147 -17.35 -5.86 -1.61
CA TYR A 147 -18.30 -6.97 -1.56
C TYR A 147 -19.04 -7.01 -0.22
N GLU A 148 -18.32 -6.91 0.90
CA GLU A 148 -18.92 -6.90 2.25
C GLU A 148 -19.89 -5.73 2.46
N ASN A 149 -19.52 -4.54 1.97
CA ASN A 149 -20.34 -3.33 2.14
C ASN A 149 -21.34 -3.08 1.01
N ASN A 150 -21.41 -3.94 -0.01
CA ASN A 150 -22.29 -3.80 -1.18
C ASN A 150 -22.22 -2.44 -1.91
N TYR A 151 -21.03 -1.84 -1.94
CA TYR A 151 -20.79 -0.51 -2.55
C TYR A 151 -21.13 -0.42 -4.04
N ILE A 152 -21.13 -1.56 -4.76
CA ILE A 152 -21.47 -1.61 -6.19
C ILE A 152 -22.97 -1.39 -6.40
N TYR A 153 -23.83 -1.96 -5.55
CA TYR A 153 -25.27 -1.90 -5.71
C TYR A 153 -25.88 -0.61 -5.18
N ASN A 154 -25.30 -0.05 -4.12
CA ASN A 154 -25.78 1.19 -3.51
C ASN A 154 -24.70 2.26 -3.49
N LEU A 155 -24.45 2.87 -4.66
CA LEU A 155 -23.48 3.98 -4.78
C LEU A 155 -23.83 5.16 -3.86
N SER A 156 -25.11 5.34 -3.51
CA SER A 156 -25.54 6.42 -2.62
C SER A 156 -24.90 6.35 -1.22
N GLN A 157 -24.52 5.16 -0.75
CA GLN A 157 -23.80 5.01 0.52
C GLN A 157 -22.44 5.73 0.55
N MET A 158 -21.92 6.13 -0.61
CA MET A 158 -20.65 6.87 -0.70
C MET A 158 -20.74 8.27 -0.07
N TRP A 159 -21.91 8.92 -0.09
CA TRP A 159 -22.10 10.26 0.49
C TRP A 159 -23.27 10.41 1.47
N ILE A 160 -24.20 9.43 1.53
CA ILE A 160 -25.33 9.48 2.49
C ILE A 160 -24.80 9.69 3.92
N ASN A 161 -25.36 10.68 4.61
CA ASN A 161 -25.03 11.06 5.99
C ASN A 161 -23.55 11.42 6.22
N TYR A 162 -22.87 11.93 5.19
CA TYR A 162 -21.59 12.60 5.37
C TYR A 162 -21.76 13.86 6.23
N PRO A 163 -20.86 14.14 7.21
CA PRO A 163 -19.67 13.38 7.60
C PRO A 163 -19.90 12.35 8.73
N GLN A 164 -21.06 12.32 9.37
CA GLN A 164 -21.30 11.57 10.62
C GLN A 164 -21.08 10.05 10.47
N ASN A 165 -21.62 9.44 9.41
CA ASN A 165 -21.47 8.00 9.13
C ASN A 165 -20.14 7.63 8.46
N HIS A 166 -19.34 8.63 8.08
CA HIS A 166 -18.06 8.42 7.40
C HIS A 166 -16.86 8.59 8.33
N ARG A 167 -17.03 9.31 9.44
CA ARG A 167 -16.05 9.35 10.54
C ARG A 167 -15.85 7.99 11.21
N LYS A 168 -16.88 7.15 11.19
CA LYS A 168 -16.87 5.80 11.76
C LYS A 168 -16.58 4.79 10.65
N ILE A 169 -15.42 4.16 10.72
CA ILE A 169 -14.96 3.16 9.74
C ILE A 169 -14.86 1.78 10.38
N GLY A 170 -15.26 0.75 9.64
CA GLY A 170 -15.06 -0.64 10.05
C GLY A 170 -13.58 -1.02 10.08
N ILE A 171 -13.25 -2.08 10.82
CA ILE A 171 -11.85 -2.57 10.94
C ILE A 171 -11.21 -2.89 9.59
N ASN A 172 -11.94 -3.48 8.65
CA ASN A 172 -11.41 -3.86 7.33
C ASN A 172 -10.95 -2.62 6.54
N ILE A 173 -11.74 -1.54 6.57
CA ILE A 173 -11.39 -0.26 5.93
C ILE A 173 -10.21 0.37 6.66
N LYS A 174 -10.23 0.41 8.00
CA LYS A 174 -9.13 0.96 8.81
C LYS A 174 -7.81 0.26 8.49
N MET A 175 -7.78 -1.07 8.51
CA MET A 175 -6.60 -1.88 8.19
C MET A 175 -6.14 -1.68 6.76
N PHE A 176 -7.06 -1.62 5.79
CA PHE A 176 -6.73 -1.31 4.42
C PHE A 176 -5.99 0.02 4.32
N TYR A 177 -6.54 1.10 4.88
CA TYR A 177 -5.91 2.42 4.84
C TYR A 177 -4.55 2.49 5.56
N LEU A 178 -4.43 1.87 6.74
CA LEU A 178 -3.17 1.76 7.45
C LEU A 178 -2.10 1.11 6.54
N LEU A 179 -2.41 -0.03 5.94
CA LEU A 179 -1.50 -0.75 5.06
C LEU A 179 -1.17 0.03 3.79
N GLN A 180 -2.14 0.71 3.18
CA GLN A 180 -1.94 1.51 1.97
C GLN A 180 -1.02 2.71 2.21
N ILE A 181 -1.30 3.51 3.25
CA ILE A 181 -0.49 4.68 3.60
C ILE A 181 0.94 4.23 3.92
N SER A 182 1.08 3.20 4.75
CA SER A 182 2.38 2.64 5.12
C SER A 182 3.17 2.10 3.93
N TYR A 183 2.51 1.46 2.96
CA TYR A 183 3.20 0.96 1.77
C TYR A 183 3.86 2.10 0.98
N TRP A 184 3.14 3.22 0.78
CA TRP A 184 3.67 4.37 0.06
C TRP A 184 4.74 5.12 0.84
N ILE A 185 4.66 5.15 2.18
CA ILE A 185 5.75 5.66 3.03
C ILE A 185 7.00 4.77 2.91
N HIS A 186 6.84 3.45 2.89
CA HIS A 186 7.96 2.50 2.79
C HIS A 186 8.79 2.68 1.50
N GLN A 187 8.20 3.21 0.42
CA GLN A 187 8.90 3.44 -0.84
C GLN A 187 10.12 4.37 -0.66
N PHE A 188 10.01 5.41 0.17
CA PHE A 188 11.08 6.39 0.34
C PHE A 188 12.35 5.79 0.95
N PRO A 189 12.32 5.07 2.10
CA PRO A 189 13.48 4.31 2.59
C PRO A 189 14.01 3.29 1.57
N CYS A 190 13.11 2.59 0.87
CA CYS A 190 13.51 1.57 -0.09
C CYS A 190 14.27 2.12 -1.30
N PHE A 191 14.07 3.39 -1.70
CA PHE A 191 14.91 4.01 -2.72
C PHE A 191 16.38 4.04 -2.32
N PHE A 192 16.66 4.24 -1.03
CA PHE A 192 18.02 4.23 -0.47
C PHE A 192 18.55 2.81 -0.27
N PHE A 193 17.77 1.89 0.32
CA PHE A 193 18.24 0.51 0.55
C PHE A 193 18.57 -0.23 -0.75
N HIS A 194 17.78 -0.01 -1.80
CA HIS A 194 17.97 -0.66 -3.11
C HIS A 194 18.95 0.07 -4.03
N LYS A 195 19.55 1.18 -3.59
CA LYS A 195 20.48 2.01 -4.38
C LYS A 195 19.90 2.34 -5.77
N VAL A 196 18.66 2.84 -5.82
CA VAL A 196 18.01 3.24 -7.08
C VAL A 196 18.85 4.31 -7.78
N LYS A 197 18.90 4.28 -9.12
CA LYS A 197 19.64 5.27 -9.91
C LYS A 197 19.15 6.68 -9.62
N ARG A 198 20.08 7.63 -9.46
CA ARG A 198 19.76 9.03 -9.12
C ARG A 198 18.79 9.69 -10.09
N ASP A 199 18.86 9.35 -11.38
CA ASP A 199 17.98 9.90 -12.42
C ASP A 199 16.53 9.40 -12.31
N GLU A 200 16.31 8.22 -11.70
CA GLU A 200 14.99 7.63 -11.55
C GLU A 200 14.30 8.08 -10.25
N ILE A 201 15.08 8.45 -9.21
CA ILE A 201 14.57 8.89 -7.90
C ILE A 201 13.51 10.00 -8.00
N PRO A 202 13.70 11.12 -8.73
CA PRO A 202 12.70 12.19 -8.75
C PRO A 202 11.36 11.72 -9.33
N THR A 203 11.39 10.94 -10.41
CA THR A 203 10.18 10.39 -11.02
C THR A 203 9.46 9.43 -10.08
N ARG A 204 10.22 8.60 -9.35
CA ARG A 204 9.66 7.64 -8.38
C ARG A 204 9.09 8.30 -7.15
N CYS A 205 9.77 9.33 -6.67
CA CYS A 205 9.32 10.17 -5.58
C CYS A 205 8.01 10.88 -5.93
N ALA A 206 7.91 11.46 -7.13
CA ALA A 206 6.73 12.22 -7.56
C ALA A 206 5.45 11.38 -7.56
N TYR A 207 5.46 10.18 -8.20
CA TYR A 207 4.26 9.35 -8.19
C TYR A 207 3.97 8.79 -6.79
N SER A 208 5.01 8.42 -6.01
CA SER A 208 4.81 7.85 -4.67
C SER A 208 4.20 8.88 -3.72
N ALA A 209 4.67 10.12 -3.80
CA ALA A 209 4.10 11.25 -3.06
C ALA A 209 2.66 11.57 -3.50
N ALA A 210 2.36 11.49 -4.81
CA ALA A 210 1.01 11.70 -5.30
C ALA A 210 0.01 10.67 -4.75
N TYR A 211 0.35 9.38 -4.79
CA TYR A 211 -0.49 8.34 -4.18
C TYR A 211 -0.62 8.53 -2.66
N LEU A 212 0.50 8.80 -1.98
CA LEU A 212 0.49 9.01 -0.53
C LEU A 212 -0.44 10.17 -0.14
N LEU A 213 -0.31 11.31 -0.80
CA LEU A 213 -1.11 12.51 -0.53
C LEU A 213 -2.59 12.24 -0.77
N LEU A 214 -2.95 11.61 -1.89
CA LEU A 214 -4.35 11.31 -2.21
C LEU A 214 -4.98 10.36 -1.18
N ILE A 215 -4.25 9.33 -0.74
CA ILE A 215 -4.75 8.36 0.23
C ILE A 215 -4.87 9.00 1.61
N ILE A 216 -3.85 9.74 2.07
CA ILE A 216 -3.87 10.50 3.34
C ILE A 216 -5.02 11.50 3.35
N ALA A 217 -5.18 12.28 2.28
CA ALA A 217 -6.27 13.24 2.17
C ALA A 217 -7.63 12.54 2.25
N SER A 218 -7.83 11.44 1.52
CA SER A 218 -9.09 10.68 1.58
C SER A 218 -9.38 10.08 2.96
N TYR A 219 -8.34 9.74 3.72
CA TYR A 219 -8.46 9.19 5.06
C TYR A 219 -8.89 10.26 6.07
N TYR A 220 -8.18 11.39 6.16
CA TYR A 220 -8.50 12.45 7.11
C TYR A 220 -9.72 13.30 6.74
N MET A 221 -10.06 13.39 5.45
CA MET A 221 -11.30 14.06 4.99
C MET A 221 -12.54 13.15 5.05
N ASN A 222 -12.43 11.92 5.57
CA ASN A 222 -13.52 10.96 5.67
C ASN A 222 -14.15 10.54 4.32
N PHE A 223 -13.41 10.61 3.21
CA PHE A 223 -13.86 10.12 1.90
C PHE A 223 -13.47 8.66 1.65
N THR A 224 -13.31 7.88 2.72
CA THR A 224 -12.74 6.52 2.70
C THR A 224 -13.54 5.56 1.81
N LYS A 225 -14.87 5.60 1.85
CA LYS A 225 -15.73 4.70 1.06
C LYS A 225 -15.56 4.92 -0.44
N CYS A 226 -15.68 6.18 -0.88
CA CYS A 226 -15.52 6.57 -2.27
C CYS A 226 -14.10 6.28 -2.77
N ALA A 227 -13.09 6.69 -2.01
CA ALA A 227 -11.71 6.44 -2.35
C ALA A 227 -11.36 4.94 -2.38
N THR A 228 -11.95 4.10 -1.52
CA THR A 228 -11.76 2.64 -1.60
C THR A 228 -12.21 2.07 -2.94
N LEU A 229 -13.38 2.51 -3.46
CA LEU A 229 -13.86 2.08 -4.77
C LEU A 229 -12.96 2.58 -5.91
N LEU A 230 -12.51 3.84 -5.84
CA LEU A 230 -11.59 4.40 -6.84
C LEU A 230 -10.22 3.71 -6.82
N LEU A 231 -9.71 3.38 -5.63
CA LEU A 231 -8.46 2.63 -5.44
C LEU A 231 -8.58 1.21 -5.99
N PHE A 232 -9.69 0.51 -5.73
CA PHE A 232 -9.95 -0.82 -6.31
C PHE A 232 -9.84 -0.78 -7.85
N LEU A 233 -10.58 0.14 -8.46
CA LEU A 233 -10.62 0.32 -9.90
C LEU A 233 -9.22 0.66 -10.47
N GLN A 234 -8.51 1.58 -9.83
CA GLN A 234 -7.16 1.98 -10.23
C GLN A 234 -6.15 0.83 -10.08
N TYR A 235 -6.17 0.12 -8.96
CA TYR A 235 -5.23 -0.97 -8.67
C TYR A 235 -5.48 -2.21 -9.52
N LEU A 236 -6.73 -2.51 -9.87
CA LEU A 236 -7.06 -3.59 -10.80
C LEU A 236 -6.35 -3.38 -12.15
N ILE A 237 -6.40 -2.15 -12.68
CA ILE A 237 -5.73 -1.79 -13.92
C ILE A 237 -4.21 -1.82 -13.77
N LEU A 238 -3.66 -1.28 -12.68
CA LEU A 238 -2.22 -1.29 -12.46
C LEU A 238 -1.66 -2.70 -12.31
N THR A 239 -2.42 -3.62 -11.71
CA THR A 239 -2.09 -5.05 -11.66
C THR A 239 -1.89 -5.60 -13.08
N LEU A 240 -2.83 -5.31 -14.00
CA LEU A 240 -2.72 -5.74 -15.40
C LEU A 240 -1.53 -5.08 -16.12
N TYR A 241 -1.29 -3.78 -15.88
CA TYR A 241 -0.16 -3.06 -16.45
C TYR A 241 1.18 -3.70 -16.07
N HIS A 242 1.40 -3.90 -14.77
CA HIS A 242 2.66 -4.47 -14.28
C HIS A 242 2.79 -5.95 -14.67
N TYR A 243 1.69 -6.69 -14.77
CA TYR A 243 1.69 -8.06 -15.30
C TYR A 243 2.12 -8.11 -16.79
N GLY A 244 1.61 -7.17 -17.60
CA GLY A 244 2.01 -6.99 -18.99
C GLY A 244 3.48 -6.61 -19.12
N ARG A 245 3.94 -5.65 -18.31
CA ARG A 245 5.33 -5.18 -18.27
C ARG A 245 6.29 -6.29 -17.85
N ILE A 246 5.96 -7.09 -16.83
CA ILE A 246 6.74 -8.29 -16.44
C ILE A 246 6.78 -9.29 -17.60
N SER A 247 5.65 -9.58 -18.23
CA SER A 247 5.59 -10.53 -19.36
C SER A 247 6.45 -10.08 -20.55
N LEU A 248 6.50 -8.77 -20.83
CA LEU A 248 7.34 -8.19 -21.86
C LEU A 248 8.83 -8.33 -21.51
N LEU A 249 9.21 -8.01 -20.27
CA LEU A 249 10.59 -8.11 -19.79
C LEU A 249 11.10 -9.55 -19.76
N LEU A 250 10.22 -10.53 -19.53
CA LEU A 250 10.53 -11.96 -19.63
C LEU A 250 10.59 -12.48 -21.08
N GLY A 251 10.47 -11.62 -22.09
CA GLY A 251 10.55 -11.99 -23.51
C GLY A 251 9.26 -12.57 -24.11
N LYS A 252 8.16 -12.68 -23.35
CA LYS A 252 6.88 -13.25 -23.80
C LYS A 252 6.02 -12.22 -24.54
N LYS A 253 6.51 -11.73 -25.70
CA LYS A 253 5.90 -10.63 -26.47
C LYS A 253 4.43 -10.84 -26.84
N LYS A 254 4.06 -12.05 -27.33
CA LYS A 254 2.65 -12.36 -27.70
C LYS A 254 1.71 -12.20 -26.50
N LYS A 255 2.09 -12.77 -25.35
CA LYS A 255 1.32 -12.68 -24.11
C LYS A 255 1.23 -11.23 -23.62
N ALA A 256 2.35 -10.50 -23.66
CA ALA A 256 2.39 -9.10 -23.27
C ALA A 256 1.45 -8.24 -24.14
N CYS A 257 1.43 -8.46 -25.46
CA CYS A 257 0.55 -7.74 -26.38
C CYS A 257 -0.93 -7.91 -26.00
N ILE A 258 -1.37 -9.15 -25.76
CA ILE A 258 -2.76 -9.43 -25.32
C ILE A 258 -3.07 -8.69 -24.02
N ILE A 259 -2.18 -8.79 -23.01
CA ILE A 259 -2.39 -8.13 -21.71
C ILE A 259 -2.45 -6.61 -21.86
N PHE A 260 -1.57 -6.01 -22.66
CA PHE A 260 -1.56 -4.56 -22.88
C PHE A 260 -2.81 -4.09 -23.63
N THR A 261 -3.30 -4.85 -24.62
CA THR A 261 -4.57 -4.55 -25.28
C THR A 261 -5.73 -4.59 -24.29
N THR A 262 -5.83 -5.64 -23.47
CA THR A 262 -6.85 -5.73 -22.41
C THR A 262 -6.74 -4.58 -21.40
N TYR A 263 -5.52 -4.25 -20.98
CA TYR A 263 -5.25 -3.10 -20.10
C TYR A 263 -5.72 -1.79 -20.72
N ASN A 264 -5.44 -1.52 -22.00
CA ASN A 264 -5.81 -0.26 -22.65
C ASN A 264 -7.34 -0.09 -22.72
N ILE A 265 -8.07 -1.16 -23.03
CA ILE A 265 -9.54 -1.15 -23.07
C ILE A 265 -10.10 -0.88 -21.66
N LEU A 266 -9.65 -1.66 -20.67
CA LEU A 266 -10.10 -1.49 -19.28
C LEU A 266 -9.70 -0.14 -18.69
N PHE A 267 -8.54 0.41 -19.08
CA PHE A 267 -8.09 1.72 -18.65
C PHE A 267 -9.10 2.81 -18.99
N ILE A 268 -9.55 2.85 -20.24
CA ILE A 268 -10.53 3.85 -20.69
C ILE A 268 -11.85 3.69 -19.93
N ILE A 269 -12.36 2.46 -19.86
CA ILE A 269 -13.62 2.15 -19.17
C ILE A 269 -13.56 2.59 -17.71
N THR A 270 -12.51 2.22 -16.99
CA THR A 270 -12.37 2.58 -15.59
C THR A 270 -12.18 4.08 -15.39
N LYS A 271 -11.46 4.79 -16.26
CA LYS A 271 -11.34 6.25 -16.12
C LYS A 271 -12.69 6.95 -16.27
N ILE A 272 -13.54 6.48 -17.19
CA ILE A 272 -14.91 6.97 -17.32
C ILE A 272 -15.71 6.66 -16.05
N ILE A 273 -15.65 5.42 -15.54
CA ILE A 273 -16.37 5.03 -14.31
C ILE A 273 -15.89 5.85 -13.11
N SER A 274 -14.58 5.97 -12.90
CA SER A 274 -13.99 6.75 -11.81
C SER A 274 -14.46 8.20 -11.87
N PHE A 275 -14.43 8.83 -13.05
CA PHE A 275 -14.89 10.19 -13.23
C PHE A 275 -16.39 10.34 -12.92
N SER A 276 -17.23 9.43 -13.43
CA SER A 276 -18.67 9.41 -13.15
C SER A 276 -18.96 9.24 -11.66
N VAL A 277 -18.28 8.33 -10.97
CA VAL A 277 -18.42 8.10 -9.52
C VAL A 277 -18.03 9.34 -8.73
N THR A 278 -16.93 10.01 -9.12
CA THR A 278 -16.48 11.26 -8.49
C THR A 278 -17.53 12.37 -8.66
N ILE A 279 -18.02 12.62 -9.89
CA ILE A 279 -19.05 13.64 -10.13
C ILE A 279 -20.31 13.33 -9.33
N TYR A 280 -20.75 12.08 -9.33
CA TYR A 280 -21.98 11.68 -8.65
C TYR A 280 -21.86 11.82 -7.13
N THR A 281 -20.71 11.46 -6.57
CA THR A 281 -20.45 11.55 -5.13
C THR A 281 -20.33 12.99 -4.67
N PHE A 282 -19.54 13.82 -5.36
CA PHE A 282 -19.32 15.20 -4.95
C PHE A 282 -20.48 16.12 -5.36
N GLY A 283 -21.12 15.88 -6.50
CA GLY A 283 -22.30 16.65 -6.91
C GLY A 283 -23.46 16.49 -5.93
N ASN A 284 -23.84 15.25 -5.60
CA ASN A 284 -24.99 15.01 -4.70
C ASN A 284 -24.63 15.10 -3.22
N GLY A 285 -23.40 14.73 -2.84
CA GLY A 285 -22.97 14.68 -1.45
C GLY A 285 -22.71 16.05 -0.83
N LEU A 286 -22.23 17.00 -1.64
CA LEU A 286 -21.96 18.37 -1.18
C LEU A 286 -23.25 19.20 -1.09
N ASP A 287 -24.16 19.08 -2.07
CA ASP A 287 -25.42 19.82 -2.09
C ASP A 287 -26.32 19.48 -0.89
N ALA A 288 -26.22 18.27 -0.34
CA ALA A 288 -27.00 17.84 0.82
C ALA A 288 -26.54 18.44 2.16
N ASN A 289 -25.30 18.96 2.27
CA ASN A 289 -24.63 19.24 3.55
C ASN A 289 -24.01 20.64 3.62
N GLU A 290 -24.82 21.70 3.43
CA GLU A 290 -24.38 23.11 3.55
C GLU A 290 -24.20 23.63 5.00
N ASN A 291 -24.22 22.75 6.01
CA ASN A 291 -24.07 23.14 7.41
C ASN A 291 -22.58 23.28 7.80
N ASN A 292 -22.11 24.53 7.95
CA ASN A 292 -20.72 24.92 8.29
C ASN A 292 -20.32 24.60 9.75
N ASN A 293 -20.43 23.34 10.19
CA ASN A 293 -19.86 22.92 11.47
C ASN A 293 -18.49 22.23 11.24
N ASP A 294 -17.41 23.01 11.20
CA ASP A 294 -16.03 22.49 11.09
C ASP A 294 -15.72 21.44 12.17
N LYS A 295 -16.28 21.63 13.37
CA LYS A 295 -16.15 20.69 14.51
C LYS A 295 -16.78 19.31 14.23
N GLU A 296 -17.71 19.21 13.29
CA GLU A 296 -18.30 17.95 12.85
C GLU A 296 -17.53 17.29 11.69
N GLY A 297 -16.46 17.91 11.20
CA GLY A 297 -15.67 17.41 10.07
C GLY A 297 -16.30 17.67 8.71
N ASN A 298 -17.21 18.64 8.61
CA ASN A 298 -17.71 19.13 7.33
C ASN A 298 -16.74 20.19 6.79
N PHE A 299 -16.02 19.89 5.71
CA PHE A 299 -15.13 20.84 5.03
C PHE A 299 -15.79 21.57 3.86
N ASN A 300 -17.11 21.42 3.68
CA ASN A 300 -17.84 22.08 2.62
C ASN A 300 -18.03 23.57 2.94
N THR A 301 -17.88 24.44 1.94
CA THR A 301 -18.21 25.86 2.06
C THR A 301 -19.46 26.16 1.27
N LYS A 302 -20.37 26.99 1.81
CA LYS A 302 -21.58 27.40 1.10
C LYS A 302 -21.23 27.96 -0.28
N LYS A 303 -21.94 27.49 -1.31
CA LYS A 303 -21.93 28.13 -2.62
C LYS A 303 -22.49 29.54 -2.43
N LYS A 304 -21.66 30.58 -2.59
CA LYS A 304 -22.21 31.92 -2.83
C LYS A 304 -22.97 31.81 -4.15
N ARG A 305 -24.31 31.85 -4.07
CA ARG A 305 -25.15 32.09 -5.25
C ARG A 305 -24.81 33.46 -5.85
#